data_AF-A0A8T3WG34-F1
#
_entry.id   AF-A0A8T3WG34-F1
#
_cell.length_a   1.000
_cell.length_b   1.000
_cell.length_c   1.000
_cell.angle_alpha   90.00
_cell.angle_beta   90.00
_cell.angle_gamma   90.00
#
_symmetry.space_group_name_H-M   'P 1'
#
loop_
_entity.id
_entity.type
_entity.pdbx_description
1 polymer ?
#
loop_
_entity_poly.entity_id
_entity_poly.type
_entity_poly.pdbx_seq_one_letter_code
_entity_poly.pdbx_strand_id
1 'polypeptide(L)'
;MKYTALFGIDGGVSPGFGVKYPDYIERNEEFKASSYDSARMNALIIAARFAREHLSNPETGYTTVKILRISDEGSNVVPQEPLLERIKGLEFENGCAVVRCSTEEHLLMLALKQHNKKEN
;
A
#
# COMPACT_ATOMS: atom_id res chain seq x y z
N MET A 1 9.90 6.87 17.63
CA MET A 1 10.89 5.91 17.10
C MET A 1 10.79 5.86 15.59
N LYS A 2 11.90 5.58 14.91
CA LYS A 2 11.92 5.40 13.45
C LYS A 2 11.57 3.94 13.12
N TYR A 3 10.81 3.76 12.04
CA TYR A 3 10.44 2.45 11.51
C TYR A 3 10.65 2.46 10.00
N THR A 4 10.89 1.27 9.45
CA THR A 4 10.97 1.03 8.02
C THR A 4 9.98 -0.07 7.67
N ALA A 5 9.11 0.16 6.69
CA ALA A 5 8.25 -0.88 6.14
C ALA A 5 8.63 -1.19 4.70
N LEU A 6 8.66 -2.48 4.38
CA LEU A 6 8.83 -3.02 3.05
C LEU A 6 7.46 -3.43 2.51
N PHE A 7 7.13 -2.93 1.34
CA PHE A 7 5.88 -3.17 0.64
C PHE A 7 6.13 -3.91 -0.67
N GLY A 8 5.28 -4.88 -0.98
CA GLY A 8 5.17 -5.48 -2.30
C GLY A 8 3.93 -4.93 -3.00
N ILE A 9 4.09 -4.36 -4.18
CA ILE A 9 3.01 -3.71 -4.94
C ILE A 9 2.86 -4.48 -6.24
N ASP A 10 1.75 -5.19 -6.37
CA ASP A 10 1.28 -5.82 -7.61
C ASP A 10 0.30 -4.86 -8.29
N GLY A 11 0.67 -4.37 -9.47
CA GLY A 11 -0.06 -3.32 -10.18
C GLY A 11 0.28 -3.30 -11.66
N GLY A 12 -0.53 -2.59 -12.42
CA GLY A 12 -0.34 -2.43 -13.85
C GLY A 12 0.67 -1.34 -14.13
N VAL A 13 1.33 -1.45 -15.27
CA VAL A 13 2.28 -0.43 -15.70
C VAL A 13 1.98 -0.04 -17.13
N SER A 14 1.63 1.23 -17.32
CA SER A 14 1.59 1.85 -18.64
C SER A 14 2.20 3.25 -18.56
N PRO A 15 3.53 3.36 -18.70
CA PRO A 15 4.10 4.54 -19.31
C PRO A 15 4.11 4.26 -20.82
N GLY A 16 3.68 5.21 -21.65
CA GLY A 16 3.65 5.02 -23.10
C GLY A 16 4.95 4.43 -23.71
N PHE A 17 4.79 3.79 -24.87
CA PHE A 17 5.82 3.23 -25.76
C PHE A 17 7.01 2.50 -25.08
N GLY A 18 6.83 1.19 -24.85
CA GLY A 18 7.92 0.21 -25.00
C GLY A 18 8.67 -0.21 -23.75
N VAL A 19 8.35 0.30 -22.55
CA VAL A 19 8.97 -0.13 -21.30
C VAL A 19 7.97 -0.90 -20.45
N LYS A 20 8.13 -2.23 -20.37
CA LYS A 20 7.45 -3.06 -19.36
C LYS A 20 8.18 -2.84 -18.03
N TYR A 21 7.52 -2.25 -17.04
CA TYR A 21 7.93 -2.52 -15.66
C TYR A 21 7.45 -3.92 -15.28
N PRO A 22 8.10 -4.57 -14.30
CA PRO A 22 7.53 -5.76 -13.68
C PRO A 22 6.16 -5.42 -13.08
N ASP A 23 5.21 -6.34 -13.23
CA ASP A 23 3.86 -6.24 -12.63
C ASP A 23 3.92 -6.20 -11.09
N TYR A 24 5.10 -6.44 -10.53
CA TYR A 24 5.40 -6.40 -9.12
C TYR A 24 6.62 -5.53 -8.83
N ILE A 25 6.50 -4.62 -7.86
CA ILE A 25 7.62 -3.83 -7.34
C ILE A 25 7.70 -3.91 -5.82
N GLU A 26 8.92 -3.86 -5.29
CA GLU A 26 9.16 -3.70 -3.86
C GLU A 26 9.53 -2.26 -3.53
N ARG A 27 8.98 -1.73 -2.43
CA ARG A 27 9.23 -0.36 -2.00
C ARG A 27 9.45 -0.29 -0.49
N ASN A 28 10.52 0.39 -0.08
CA ASN A 28 10.78 0.70 1.32
C ASN A 28 10.30 2.11 1.65
N GLU A 29 9.61 2.28 2.77
CA GLU A 29 9.28 3.59 3.31
C GLU A 29 9.69 3.69 4.77
N GLU A 30 10.28 4.83 5.12
CA GLU A 30 10.64 5.15 6.48
C GLU A 30 9.60 6.12 7.06
N PHE A 31 9.19 5.88 8.31
CA PHE A 31 8.26 6.76 9.01
C PHE A 31 8.50 6.75 10.51
N LYS A 32 7.92 7.73 11.21
CA LYS A 32 7.97 7.83 12.67
C LYS A 32 6.68 7.28 13.26
N ALA A 33 6.81 6.56 14.37
CA ALA A 33 5.68 6.07 15.16
C ALA A 33 6.04 6.09 16.67
N SER A 34 5.02 6.17 17.52
CA SER A 34 5.15 6.20 18.99
C SER A 34 5.14 4.80 19.62
N SER A 35 4.57 3.82 18.93
CA SER A 35 4.45 2.41 19.35
C SER A 35 4.39 1.47 18.14
N TYR A 36 4.58 0.16 18.37
CA TYR A 36 4.36 -0.87 17.35
C TYR A 36 2.95 -0.84 16.76
N ASP A 37 1.94 -0.50 17.57
CA ASP A 37 0.56 -0.34 17.11
C ASP A 37 0.42 0.82 16.13
N SER A 38 0.95 1.97 16.50
CA SER A 38 0.96 3.14 15.61
C SER A 38 1.78 2.89 14.34
N ALA A 39 2.86 2.10 14.45
CA ALA A 39 3.69 1.78 13.30
C ALA A 39 2.93 0.91 12.28
N ARG A 40 2.17 -0.07 12.77
CA ARG A 40 1.29 -0.90 11.94
C ARG A 40 0.18 -0.09 11.27
N MET A 41 -0.48 0.81 12.00
CA MET A 41 -1.48 1.72 11.41
C MET A 41 -0.88 2.61 10.32
N ASN A 42 0.29 3.19 10.58
CA ASN A 42 0.97 4.03 9.60
C ASN A 42 1.36 3.24 8.35
N ALA A 43 1.86 2.00 8.51
CA ALA A 43 2.16 1.12 7.39
C ALA A 43 0.90 0.79 6.57
N LEU A 44 -0.25 0.54 7.21
CA LEU A 44 -1.53 0.33 6.50
C LEU A 44 -1.98 1.57 5.73
N ILE A 45 -1.84 2.77 6.31
CA ILE A 45 -2.16 4.03 5.64
C ILE A 45 -1.26 4.22 4.41
N ILE A 46 0.02 3.90 4.52
CA ILE A 46 0.98 3.96 3.40
C ILE A 46 0.61 2.92 2.33
N ALA A 47 0.27 1.69 2.71
CA ALA A 47 -0.17 0.65 1.78
C ALA A 47 -1.43 1.09 1.01
N ALA A 48 -2.42 1.65 1.70
CA ALA A 48 -3.63 2.18 1.08
C ALA A 48 -3.34 3.35 0.13
N ARG A 49 -2.39 4.23 0.49
CA ARG A 49 -1.92 5.29 -0.43
C ARG A 49 -1.31 4.68 -1.69
N PHE A 50 -0.43 3.70 -1.55
CA PHE A 50 0.19 3.03 -2.70
C PHE A 50 -0.82 2.33 -3.60
N ALA A 51 -1.80 1.64 -3.03
CA ALA A 51 -2.85 0.98 -3.80
C ALA A 51 -3.63 1.97 -4.69
N ARG A 52 -3.83 3.21 -4.20
CA ARG A 52 -4.53 4.28 -4.93
C ARG A 52 -3.66 5.06 -5.91
N GLU A 53 -2.34 5.02 -5.76
CA GLU A 53 -1.40 5.79 -6.58
C GLU A 53 -0.86 5.00 -7.76
N HIS A 54 -0.80 3.67 -7.66
CA HIS A 54 -0.37 2.81 -8.76
C HIS A 54 -1.57 2.38 -9.60
N LEU A 55 -1.32 2.17 -10.90
CA LEU A 55 -2.34 1.66 -11.82
C LEU A 55 -2.69 0.22 -11.45
N SER A 56 -3.94 -0.16 -11.67
CA SER A 56 -4.41 -1.52 -11.45
C SER A 56 -3.75 -2.49 -12.42
N ASN A 57 -3.44 -3.69 -11.94
CA ASN A 57 -2.97 -4.78 -12.79
C ASN A 57 -4.06 -5.10 -13.82
N PRO A 58 -3.77 -5.05 -15.14
CA PRO A 58 -4.78 -5.25 -16.18
C PRO A 58 -5.34 -6.68 -16.22
N GLU A 59 -4.61 -7.67 -15.68
CA GLU A 59 -5.07 -9.06 -15.63
C GLU A 59 -6.08 -9.28 -14.51
N THR A 60 -5.86 -8.65 -13.35
CA THR A 60 -6.72 -8.85 -12.16
C THR A 60 -7.76 -7.74 -11.99
N GLY A 61 -7.51 -6.55 -12.55
CA GLY A 61 -8.33 -5.35 -12.35
C GLY A 61 -8.06 -4.60 -11.04
N TYR A 62 -7.04 -5.01 -10.26
CA TYR A 62 -6.72 -4.46 -8.94
C TYR A 62 -5.26 -4.02 -8.84
N THR A 63 -5.01 -3.01 -8.02
CA THR A 63 -3.70 -2.76 -7.41
C THR A 63 -3.68 -3.42 -6.04
N THR A 64 -2.75 -4.34 -5.80
CA THR A 64 -2.62 -5.07 -4.53
C THR A 64 -1.30 -4.67 -3.85
N VAL A 65 -1.39 -4.19 -2.62
CA VAL A 65 -0.23 -3.82 -1.81
C VAL A 65 -0.16 -4.70 -0.57
N LYS A 66 0.96 -5.41 -0.42
CA LYS A 66 1.25 -6.28 0.71
C LYS A 66 2.28 -5.62 1.61
N ILE A 67 2.02 -5.63 2.91
CA ILE A 67 3.03 -5.23 3.90
C ILE A 67 3.90 -6.46 4.17
N LEU A 68 5.07 -6.53 3.53
CA LEU A 68 5.96 -7.68 3.63
C LEU A 68 6.69 -7.70 4.98
N ARG A 69 7.13 -6.54 5.46
CA ARG A 69 7.86 -6.41 6.72
C ARG A 69 7.72 -5.01 7.29
N ILE A 70 7.68 -4.92 8.62
CA ILE A 70 7.89 -3.68 9.35
C ILE A 70 9.05 -3.94 10.32
N SER A 71 10.02 -3.02 10.35
CA SER A 71 11.17 -3.09 11.24
C SER A 71 11.32 -1.78 12.01
N ASP A 72 11.75 -1.86 13.26
CA ASP A 72 12.15 -0.67 14.02
C ASP A 72 13.59 -0.25 13.68
N GLU A 73 14.05 0.85 14.30
CA GLU A 73 15.41 1.39 14.12
C GLU A 73 16.53 0.40 14.50
N GLY A 74 16.24 -0.57 15.37
CA GLY A 74 17.13 -1.66 15.74
C GLY A 74 17.09 -2.85 14.77
N SER A 75 16.37 -2.73 13.64
CA SER A 75 16.08 -3.81 12.71
C SER A 75 15.24 -4.95 13.30
N ASN A 76 14.59 -4.75 14.45
CA ASN A 76 13.69 -5.75 15.00
C ASN A 76 12.40 -5.80 14.19
N VAL A 77 11.99 -7.00 13.78
CA VAL A 77 10.74 -7.17 13.01
C VAL A 77 9.55 -6.99 13.93
N VAL A 78 8.66 -6.05 13.57
CA VAL A 78 7.41 -5.79 14.27
C VAL A 78 6.39 -6.86 13.86
N PRO A 79 5.83 -7.64 14.82
CA PRO A 79 4.80 -8.62 14.52
C PRO A 79 3.55 -7.97 13.96
N GLN A 80 3.02 -8.49 12.85
CA GLN A 80 1.84 -7.89 12.20
C GLN A 80 0.54 -8.24 12.95
N GLU A 81 0.41 -9.42 13.53
CA GLU A 81 -0.84 -10.05 14.00
C GLU A 81 -1.70 -9.24 15.02
N PRO A 82 -1.19 -8.72 16.17
CA PRO A 82 -2.09 -8.26 17.24
C PRO A 82 -2.96 -7.01 16.98
N LEU A 83 -2.73 -6.23 15.91
CA LEU A 83 -3.55 -5.04 15.61
C LEU A 83 -4.67 -5.32 14.62
N LEU A 84 -4.52 -6.40 13.84
CA LEU A 84 -5.17 -6.51 12.55
C LEU A 84 -6.52 -7.23 12.62
N GLU A 85 -6.73 -8.02 13.68
CA GLU A 85 -8.06 -8.56 14.06
C GLU A 85 -9.08 -7.46 14.39
N ARG A 86 -8.62 -6.23 14.66
CA ARG A 86 -9.47 -5.10 15.06
C ARG A 86 -9.98 -4.27 13.87
N ILE A 87 -9.39 -4.44 12.68
CA ILE A 87 -9.75 -3.64 11.50
C ILE A 87 -10.68 -4.48 10.61
N LYS A 88 -11.98 -4.21 10.71
CA LYS A 88 -13.00 -4.89 9.91
C LYS A 88 -12.75 -4.66 8.41
N GLY A 89 -12.64 -5.74 7.65
CA GLY A 89 -12.46 -5.71 6.18
C GLY A 89 -10.99 -5.68 5.72
N LEU A 90 -10.02 -5.79 6.63
CA LEU A 90 -8.62 -5.98 6.23
C LEU A 90 -8.37 -7.43 5.82
N GLU A 91 -7.72 -7.63 4.68
CA GLU A 91 -7.46 -8.95 4.10
C GLU A 91 -6.03 -9.42 4.36
N PHE A 92 -5.85 -10.75 4.37
CA PHE A 92 -4.58 -11.42 4.63
C PHE A 92 -4.25 -12.44 3.56
N GLU A 93 -3.00 -12.42 3.12
CA GLU A 93 -2.44 -13.46 2.26
C GLU A 93 -1.06 -13.84 2.78
N ASN A 94 -0.85 -15.14 3.04
CA ASN A 94 0.44 -15.68 3.50
C ASN A 94 1.03 -14.94 4.71
N GLY A 95 0.18 -14.51 5.66
CA GLY A 95 0.59 -13.80 6.88
C GLY A 95 0.91 -12.31 6.69
N CYS A 96 0.73 -11.76 5.49
CA CYS A 96 0.91 -10.33 5.21
C CYS A 96 -0.44 -9.62 5.16
N ALA A 97 -0.52 -8.42 5.73
CA ALA A 97 -1.67 -7.55 5.51
C ALA A 97 -1.72 -7.09 4.05
N VAL A 98 -2.89 -7.17 3.45
CA VAL A 98 -3.13 -6.85 2.03
C VAL A 98 -4.12 -5.71 1.93
N VAL A 99 -3.79 -4.71 1.10
CA VAL A 99 -4.70 -3.64 0.73
C VAL A 99 -4.88 -3.68 -0.78
N ARG A 100 -6.14 -3.73 -1.23
CA ARG A 100 -6.50 -3.73 -2.65
C ARG A 100 -7.20 -2.43 -3.03
N CYS A 101 -7.02 -2.01 -4.27
CA CYS A 101 -7.79 -0.93 -4.90
C CYS A 101 -8.18 -1.36 -6.30
N SER A 102 -9.49 -1.37 -6.57
CA SER A 102 -10.03 -1.71 -7.88
C SER A 102 -9.81 -0.57 -8.89
N THR A 103 -9.89 -0.93 -10.18
CA THR A 103 -9.87 0.06 -11.27
C THR A 103 -10.98 1.11 -11.12
N GLU A 104 -12.19 0.71 -10.73
CA GLU A 104 -13.32 1.63 -10.52
C GLU A 104 -13.02 2.64 -9.40
N GLU A 105 -12.50 2.18 -8.26
CA GLU A 105 -12.08 3.04 -7.16
C GLU A 105 -10.97 4.01 -7.60
N HIS A 106 -10.02 3.54 -8.41
CA HIS A 106 -8.96 4.38 -8.96
C HIS A 106 -9.53 5.51 -9.83
N LEU A 107 -10.46 5.18 -10.75
CA LEU A 107 -11.13 6.15 -11.60
C LEU A 107 -11.93 7.18 -10.78
N LEU A 108 -12.66 6.73 -9.75
CA LEU A 108 -13.39 7.61 -8.85
C LEU A 108 -12.44 8.58 -8.12
N MET A 109 -11.32 8.08 -7.60
CA MET A 109 -10.31 8.89 -6.91
C MET A 109 -9.67 9.92 -7.85
N LEU A 110 -9.41 9.57 -9.11
CA LEU A 110 -8.91 10.50 -10.12
C LEU A 110 -9.94 11.60 -10.43
N ALA A 111 -11.21 11.23 -10.60
CA ALA A 111 -12.28 12.19 -10.83
C ALA A 111 -12.43 13.20 -9.67
N LEU A 112 -12.40 12.70 -8.43
CA LEU A 112 -12.45 13.55 -7.22
C LEU A 112 -11.25 14.49 -7.12
N LYS A 113 -10.04 14.01 -7.42
CA LYS A 113 -8.82 14.84 -7.45
C LYS A 113 -8.93 15.96 -8.50
N GLN A 114 -9.49 15.67 -9.67
CA GLN A 114 -9.70 16.68 -10.71
C GLN A 114 -10.75 17.72 -10.32
N HIS A 115 -11.82 17.30 -9.63
CA HIS A 115 -12.84 18.21 -9.11
C HIS A 115 -12.25 19.20 -8.09
N ASN A 116 -11.55 18.68 -7.08
CA ASN A 116 -10.95 19.52 -6.02
C ASN A 116 -9.86 20.48 -6.53
N LYS A 117 -9.21 20.15 -7.66
CA LYS A 117 -8.24 21.04 -8.32
C LYS A 117 -8.87 22.20 -9.09
N LYS A 118 -10.16 22.12 -9.42
CA LYS A 118 -10.91 23.19 -10.11
C LYS A 118 -11.54 24.20 -9.14
N GLU A 119 -11.65 23.84 -7.86
CA GLU A 119 -12.26 24.67 -6.81
C GLU A 119 -11.25 25.49 -5.98
N ASN A 120 -9.95 25.32 -6.23
CA ASN A 120 -8.86 26.12 -5.66
C ASN A 120 -8.14 26.91 -6.76
#